data_AF-A0A2L0UHX0-F1
#
_entry.id   AF-A0A2L0UHX0-F1
#
_cell.length_a   1.000
_cell.length_b   1.000
_cell.length_c   1.000
_cell.angle_alpha   90.00
_cell.angle_beta   90.00
_cell.angle_gamma   90.00
#
_symmetry.space_group_name_H-M   'P 1'
#
loop_
_entity.id
_entity.type
_entity.pdbx_description
1 polymer ?
#
loop_
_entity_poly.entity_id
_entity_poly.type
_entity_poly.pdbx_seq_one_letter_code
_entity_poly.pdbx_strand_id
1 'polypeptide(L)' 'QFLEADLIDHLHIVLVPIVLGRGERLWDSLEGLEQRFDIEATPSPQGVVHLVFTRRPTR' A
#
# COMPACT_ATOMS: atom_id res chain seq x y z
N GLN A 1 10.13 1.80 -9.45
CA GLN A 1 10.22 3.01 -10.30
C GLN A 1 9.29 4.15 -9.86
N PHE A 2 7.96 4.13 -10.09
CA PHE A 2 7.09 5.29 -9.77
C PHE A 2 6.91 5.55 -8.26
N LEU A 3 6.73 4.48 -7.48
CA LEU A 3 6.61 4.58 -6.03
C LEU A 3 7.91 5.11 -5.40
N GLU A 4 9.07 4.73 -5.92
CA GLU A 4 10.37 5.24 -5.45
C GLU A 4 10.62 6.68 -5.90
N ALA A 5 10.18 7.03 -7.12
CA ALA A 5 10.29 8.38 -7.67
C ALA A 5 9.26 9.37 -7.08
N ASP A 6 8.42 8.93 -6.13
CA ASP A 6 7.39 9.73 -5.49
C ASP A 6 6.38 10.37 -6.46
N LEU A 7 5.96 9.59 -7.46
CA LEU A 7 5.03 10.01 -8.52
C LEU A 7 3.63 9.39 -8.40
N ILE A 8 3.32 8.78 -7.26
CA ILE A 8 2.01 8.14 -7.01
C ILE A 8 1.25 9.00 -6.01
N ASP A 9 0.07 9.48 -6.41
CA ASP A 9 -0.81 10.26 -5.53
C ASP A 9 -1.81 9.36 -4.77
N HIS A 10 -2.27 8.29 -5.42
CA HIS A 10 -3.18 7.31 -4.84
C HIS A 10 -2.73 5.88 -5.13
N LEU A 11 -2.70 5.05 -4.09
CA LEU A 11 -2.41 3.62 -4.20
C LEU A 11 -3.49 2.81 -3.47
N HIS A 12 -4.18 1.92 -4.19
CA HIS A 12 -5.20 1.03 -3.64
C HIS A 12 -4.71 -0.41 -3.70
N ILE A 13 -4.52 -1.02 -2.53
CA ILE A 13 -4.02 -2.38 -2.38
C ILE A 13 -5.09 -3.23 -1.72
N VAL A 14 -5.30 -4.45 -2.25
CA VAL A 14 -6.16 -5.45 -1.63
C VAL A 14 -5.29 -6.48 -0.93
N LEU A 15 -5.34 -6.49 0.40
CA LEU A 15 -4.63 -7.46 1.23
C LEU A 15 -5.50 -8.72 1.40
N VAL A 16 -5.01 -9.83 0.87
CA VAL A 16 -5.61 -11.15 1.00
C VAL A 16 -4.99 -11.87 2.21
N PRO A 17 -5.77 -12.49 3.11
CA PRO A 17 -5.25 -13.13 4.33
C PRO A 17 -4.64 -14.51 4.05
N ILE A 18 -3.50 -14.52 3.34
CA ILE A 18 -2.76 -15.74 3.00
C ILE A 18 -1.25 -15.52 3.20
N VAL A 19 -0.55 -16.58 3.58
CA VAL A 19 0.91 -16.63 3.60
C VAL A 19 1.40 -17.31 2.33
N LEU A 20 2.15 -16.58 1.52
CA LEU A 20 2.76 -17.12 0.30
C LEU A 20 4.15 -17.67 0.60
N GLY A 21 4.44 -18.90 0.15
CA GLY A 21 5.78 -19.50 0.26
C GLY A 21 6.76 -19.06 -0.83
N ARG A 22 6.28 -18.39 -1.88
CA ARG A 22 7.05 -17.82 -3.00
C ARG A 22 6.22 -16.80 -3.77
N GLY A 23 6.86 -15.90 -4.51
CA GLY A 23 6.20 -14.94 -5.39
C GLY A 23 7.09 -13.75 -5.70
N GLU A 24 6.54 -12.80 -6.45
CA GLU A 24 7.15 -11.49 -6.68
C GLU A 24 6.72 -10.53 -5.57
N ARG A 25 7.67 -9.74 -5.06
CA ARG A 25 7.38 -8.68 -4.11
C ARG A 25 6.87 -7.46 -4.86
N LEU A 26 5.83 -6.81 -4.32
CA LEU A 26 5.28 -5.59 -4.92
C LEU A 26 6.25 -4.39 -4.79
N TRP A 27 7.06 -4.41 -3.74
CA TRP A 27 8.17 -3.50 -3.47
C TRP A 27 9.10 -4.16 -2.44
N ASP A 28 10.34 -3.68 -2.33
CA ASP A 28 11.35 -4.31 -1.47
C ASP A 28 11.17 -4.01 0.02
N SER A 29 10.72 -2.79 0.38
CA SER A 29 10.46 -2.37 1.76
C SER A 29 9.22 -1.50 1.89
N LEU A 30 8.52 -1.65 3.02
CA LEU A 30 7.38 -0.84 3.43
C LEU A 30 7.80 0.40 4.23
N GLU A 31 9.07 0.49 4.67
CA GLU A 31 9.52 1.57 5.53
C GLU A 31 9.34 2.94 4.86
N GLY A 32 8.79 3.89 5.61
CA GLY A 32 8.63 5.26 5.18
C GLY A 32 7.39 5.54 4.32
N LEU A 33 6.58 4.53 3.98
CA LEU A 33 5.29 4.79 3.33
C LEU A 33 4.35 5.57 4.25
N GLU A 34 4.38 5.30 5.56
CA GLU A 34 3.61 6.02 6.57
C GLU A 34 4.03 7.49 6.73
N GLN A 35 5.20 7.88 6.23
CA GLN A 35 5.67 9.26 6.22
C GLN A 35 5.17 10.00 4.97
N ARG A 36 4.98 9.27 3.87
CA ARG A 36 4.61 9.80 2.55
C ARG A 36 3.11 9.78 2.28
N PHE A 37 2.38 8.86 2.90
CA PHE A 37 0.96 8.64 2.66
C PHE A 37 0.17 8.63 3.97
N ASP A 38 -1.06 9.14 3.90
CA ASP A 38 -2.12 8.76 4.83
C ASP A 38 -2.72 7.44 4.36
N ILE A 39 -2.91 6.50 5.30
CA ILE A 39 -3.28 5.12 5.00
C ILE A 39 -4.58 4.79 5.73
N GLU A 40 -5.58 4.38 4.97
CA GLU A 40 -6.87 3.91 5.48
C GLU A 40 -7.03 2.42 5.20
N ALA A 41 -7.46 1.67 6.21
CA ALA A 41 -7.73 0.24 6.10
C ALA A 41 -9.23 -0.02 6.27
N THR A 42 -9.86 -0.59 5.25
CA THR A 42 -11.29 -0.95 5.28
C THR A 42 -11.46 -2.45 5.08
N PRO A 43 -11.98 -3.19 6.09
CA PRO A 43 -12.30 -4.60 5.92
C PRO A 43 -13.47 -4.78 4.95
N SER A 44 -13.37 -5.74 4.05
CA SER A 44 -14.41 -6.11 3.10
C SER A 44 -15.19 -7.33 3.59
N PRO A 45 -16.50 -7.42 3.32
CA PRO A 45 -17.29 -8.65 3.54
C PRO A 45 -16.73 -9.89 2.83
N GLN A 46 -15.88 -9.70 1.82
CA GLN A 46 -15.24 -10.78 1.05
C GLN A 46 -14.00 -11.36 1.75
N GLY A 47 -13.68 -10.93 2.98
CA GLY A 47 -12.56 -11.46 3.76
C GLY A 47 -11.20 -10.87 3.38
N VAL A 48 -11.17 -9.79 2.61
CA VAL A 48 -9.95 -9.03 2.27
C VAL A 48 -9.95 -7.68 2.97
N VAL A 49 -8.80 -7.02 3.05
CA VAL A 49 -8.68 -5.64 3.54
C VAL A 49 -8.28 -4.75 2.39
N HIS A 50 -9.04 -3.68 2.15
CA HIS A 50 -8.65 -2.62 1.24
C HIS A 50 -7.77 -1.62 1.99
N LEU A 51 -6.55 -1.42 1.51
CA LEU A 51 -5.65 -0.37 1.95
C LEU A 51 -5.66 0.75 0.91
N VAL A 52 -6.08 1.94 1.30
CA VAL A 52 -6.06 3.14 0.46
C VAL A 52 -5.00 4.08 1.00
N PHE A 53 -4.03 4.40 0.16
CA PHE A 53 -2.94 5.32 0.45
C PHE A 53 -3.21 6.61 -0.33
N THR A 54 -3.19 7.74 0.36
CA THR A 54 -3.32 9.07 -0.22
C THR A 54 -2.07 9.88 0.09
N ARG A 55 -1.41 10.42 -0.94
CA ARG A 55 -0.15 11.16 -0.77
C ARG A 55 -0.37 12.35 0.14
N ARG A 56 0.51 12.50 1.13
CA ARG A 56 0.50 13.67 2.00
C ARG A 56 0.97 14.90 1.24
N PRO A 57 0.39 16.08 1.50
CA PRO A 57 0.95 17.32 0.97
C PRO A 57 2.40 17.46 1.48
N THR A 58 3.34 17.65 0.56
CA THR A 58 4.71 18.05 0.89
C THR A 58 4.65 19.37 1.62
N ARG A 59 5.12 19.37 2.87
CA ARG A 59 5.19 20.57 3.70
C ARG A 59 6.26 21.54 3.19
#